data_AF-A0A7L7W5A2-F1
#
_entry.id   AF-A0A7L7W5A2-F1
#
_cell.length_a   1.000
_cell.length_b   1.000
_cell.length_c   1.000
_cell.angle_alpha   90.00
_cell.angle_beta   90.00
_cell.angle_gamma   90.00
#
_symmetry.space_group_name_H-M   'P 1'
#
loop_
_entity.id
_entity.type
_entity.pdbx_description
1 polymer ?
#
loop_
_entity_poly.entity_id
_entity_poly.type
_entity_poly.pdbx_seq_one_letter_code
_entity_poly.pdbx_strand_id
1 'polypeptide(L)'
;MTIRPEGPHDTAIAALLNTFIDSDPRLDIWHRYPDISETEDDYTDGWACEQVSAEFAAFARKHGWDAVVVHADDPKHPLAFDHAWVRLTRDGSALDVDWTARQFHNLHDSDGNDPAVLTLPWPLAWDPAIVGRHSHPVAGPYDTITLEDR
;
A
#
# COMPACT_ATOMS: atom_id res chain seq x y z
N MET A 1 18.51 -15.21 1.69
CA MET A 1 18.08 -15.77 0.40
C MET A 1 17.77 -14.59 -0.50
N THR A 2 18.69 -14.25 -1.39
CA THR A 2 18.62 -13.04 -2.21
C THR A 2 17.74 -13.34 -3.42
N ILE A 3 16.53 -12.77 -3.46
CA ILE A 3 15.72 -12.79 -4.68
C ILE A 3 16.43 -11.86 -5.67
N ARG A 4 16.87 -12.41 -6.80
CA ARG A 4 17.46 -11.61 -7.88
C ARG A 4 16.33 -10.97 -8.69
N PRO A 5 16.45 -9.71 -9.13
CA PRO A 5 15.51 -9.12 -10.06
C PRO A 5 15.91 -9.57 -11.46
N GLU A 6 15.29 -10.63 -11.97
CA GLU A 6 15.62 -11.15 -13.31
C GLU A 6 14.36 -11.29 -14.15
N GLY A 7 13.69 -10.16 -14.37
CA GLY A 7 12.67 -9.99 -15.40
C GLY A 7 12.52 -8.50 -15.80
N PRO A 8 12.17 -8.19 -17.07
CA PRO A 8 11.87 -6.82 -17.51
C PRO A 8 10.65 -6.20 -16.80
N HIS A 9 9.82 -7.03 -16.15
CA HIS A 9 8.71 -6.57 -15.32
C HIS A 9 9.18 -5.96 -13.99
N ASP A 10 10.18 -6.57 -13.35
CA ASP A 10 10.73 -6.09 -12.07
C ASP A 10 11.38 -4.71 -12.22
N THR A 11 12.06 -4.48 -13.35
CA THR A 11 12.68 -3.18 -13.64
C THR A 11 11.66 -2.10 -14.00
N ALA A 12 10.56 -2.45 -14.69
CA ALA A 12 9.49 -1.51 -15.01
C ALA A 12 8.69 -1.07 -13.77
N ILE A 13 8.43 -2.00 -12.84
CA ILE A 13 7.78 -1.72 -11.56
C ILE A 13 8.67 -0.83 -10.72
N ALA A 14 9.94 -1.22 -10.52
CA ALA A 14 10.89 -0.41 -9.75
C ALA A 14 11.04 1.01 -10.31
N ALA A 15 11.07 1.16 -11.64
CA ALA A 15 11.09 2.46 -12.29
C ALA A 15 9.81 3.27 -12.01
N LEU A 16 8.63 2.65 -12.07
CA LEU A 16 7.36 3.33 -11.76
C LEU A 16 7.34 3.84 -10.31
N LEU A 17 7.70 2.98 -9.35
CA LEU A 17 7.71 3.32 -7.93
C LEU A 17 8.70 4.45 -7.63
N ASN A 18 9.93 4.33 -8.13
CA ASN A 18 10.95 5.37 -7.95
C ASN A 18 10.54 6.70 -8.59
N THR A 19 9.94 6.68 -9.78
CA THR A 19 9.48 7.91 -10.43
C THR A 19 8.36 8.58 -9.62
N PHE A 20 7.47 7.80 -8.99
CA PHE A 20 6.43 8.36 -8.13
C PHE A 20 7.03 8.99 -6.88
N ILE A 21 7.95 8.29 -6.21
CA ILE A 21 8.71 8.80 -5.05
C ILE A 21 9.41 10.12 -5.40
N ASP A 22 10.13 10.16 -6.52
CA ASP A 22 10.85 11.35 -6.98
C ASP A 22 9.91 12.51 -7.36
N SER A 23 8.66 12.20 -7.72
CA SER A 23 7.67 13.20 -8.15
C SER A 23 6.90 13.84 -7.00
N ASP A 24 6.84 13.20 -5.83
CA ASP A 24 6.05 13.66 -4.69
C ASP A 24 6.79 13.54 -3.35
N PRO A 25 7.43 14.63 -2.87
CA PRO A 25 8.16 14.60 -1.61
C PRO A 25 7.27 14.39 -0.38
N ARG A 26 5.93 14.54 -0.50
CA ARG A 26 4.99 14.31 0.62
C ARG A 26 4.98 12.84 1.06
N LEU A 27 5.32 11.92 0.15
CA LEU A 27 5.34 10.49 0.42
C LEU A 27 6.33 10.10 1.54
N ASP A 28 7.38 10.90 1.78
CA ASP A 28 8.37 10.61 2.83
C ASP A 28 7.76 10.54 4.24
N ILE A 29 6.61 11.18 4.49
CA ILE A 29 5.85 11.03 5.75
C ILE A 29 5.51 9.54 5.98
N TRP A 30 5.02 8.85 4.96
CA TRP A 30 4.67 7.44 5.06
C TRP A 30 5.87 6.50 5.14
N HIS A 31 7.02 6.93 4.60
CA HIS A 31 8.29 6.24 4.79
C HIS A 31 8.80 6.34 6.23
N ARG A 32 8.50 7.41 6.96
CA ARG A 32 8.94 7.60 8.35
C ARG A 32 7.93 7.12 9.38
N TYR A 33 6.66 6.95 9.00
CA TYR A 33 5.57 6.59 9.90
C TYR A 33 5.91 5.37 10.78
N PRO A 34 5.63 5.40 12.10
CA PRO A 34 4.97 6.46 12.87
C PRO A 34 5.94 7.52 13.46
N ASP A 35 7.23 7.50 13.09
CA ASP A 35 8.23 8.47 13.58
C ASP A 35 8.11 9.80 12.83
N ILE A 36 6.98 10.47 13.05
CA ILE A 36 6.58 11.74 12.45
C ILE A 36 6.13 12.71 13.55
N SER A 37 6.11 14.00 13.23
CA SER A 37 5.61 15.03 14.16
C SER A 37 4.08 15.00 14.26
N GLU A 38 3.53 15.54 15.35
CA GLU A 38 2.07 15.66 15.56
C GLU A 38 1.37 16.40 14.40
N THR A 39 2.00 17.45 13.85
CA THR A 39 1.45 18.18 12.69
C THR A 39 1.45 17.34 11.41
N GLU A 40 2.42 16.43 11.25
CA GLU A 40 2.43 15.48 10.13
C GLU A 40 1.38 14.40 10.33
N ASP A 41 1.15 13.95 11.57
CA ASP A 41 0.12 12.98 11.93
C ASP A 41 -1.28 13.53 11.62
N ASP A 42 -1.58 14.75 12.07
CA ASP A 42 -2.81 15.49 11.72
C ASP A 42 -2.99 15.64 10.20
N TYR A 43 -1.89 15.78 9.45
CA TYR A 43 -1.94 15.84 7.99
C TYR A 43 -2.28 14.47 7.37
N THR A 44 -1.80 13.37 7.95
CA THR A 44 -2.11 12.02 7.46
C THR A 44 -3.58 11.63 7.62
N ASP A 45 -4.31 12.22 8.58
CA ASP A 45 -5.77 12.06 8.68
C ASP A 45 -6.51 12.58 7.43
N GLY A 46 -6.00 13.65 6.82
CA GLY A 46 -6.58 14.26 5.61
C GLY A 46 -6.03 13.69 4.30
N TRP A 47 -4.87 13.03 4.35
CA TRP A 47 -4.20 12.43 3.20
C TRP A 47 -3.84 10.97 3.50
N ALA A 48 -4.87 10.20 3.84
CA ALA A 48 -4.79 8.82 4.28
C ALA A 48 -4.67 7.82 3.12
N CYS A 49 -4.73 6.52 3.44
CA CYS A 49 -4.56 5.41 2.50
C CYS A 49 -5.38 5.55 1.21
N GLU A 50 -6.63 6.03 1.28
CA GLU A 50 -7.47 6.25 0.10
C GLU A 50 -6.92 7.32 -0.85
N GLN A 51 -6.52 8.48 -0.32
CA GLN A 51 -6.03 9.61 -1.13
C GLN A 51 -4.69 9.26 -1.77
N VAL A 52 -3.75 8.70 -0.99
CA VAL A 52 -2.43 8.27 -1.51
C VAL A 52 -2.60 7.21 -2.60
N SER A 53 -3.50 6.24 -2.39
CA SER A 53 -3.78 5.19 -3.37
C SER A 53 -4.43 5.75 -4.65
N ALA A 54 -5.38 6.68 -4.53
CA ALA A 54 -6.01 7.31 -5.68
C ALA A 54 -5.00 8.11 -6.53
N GLU A 55 -4.12 8.87 -5.88
CA GLU A 55 -3.06 9.63 -6.54
C GLU A 55 -2.07 8.69 -7.26
N PHE A 56 -1.62 7.63 -6.59
CA PHE A 56 -0.72 6.66 -7.21
C PHE A 56 -1.40 5.89 -8.36
N ALA A 57 -2.66 5.48 -8.23
CA ALA A 57 -3.38 4.80 -9.30
C ALA A 57 -3.57 5.72 -10.53
N ALA A 58 -3.81 7.02 -10.32
CA ALA A 58 -3.84 7.99 -11.40
C ALA A 58 -2.46 8.18 -12.06
N PHE A 59 -1.40 8.22 -11.27
CA PHE A 59 -0.02 8.26 -11.76
C PHE A 59 0.31 7.02 -12.59
N ALA A 60 0.10 5.82 -12.05
CA ALA A 60 0.38 4.55 -12.73
C ALA A 60 -0.34 4.44 -14.08
N ARG A 61 -1.62 4.85 -14.15
CA ARG A 61 -2.39 4.90 -15.40
C ARG A 61 -1.79 5.84 -16.44
N LYS A 62 -1.29 7.02 -16.03
CA LYS A 62 -0.56 7.93 -16.94
C LYS A 62 0.72 7.31 -17.50
N HIS A 63 1.31 6.36 -16.77
CA HIS A 63 2.51 5.62 -17.15
C HIS A 63 2.21 4.25 -17.82
N GLY A 64 0.96 4.03 -18.26
CA GLY A 64 0.59 2.88 -19.09
C GLY A 64 0.34 1.59 -18.31
N TRP A 65 0.12 1.68 -17.00
CA TRP A 65 -0.33 0.55 -16.18
C TRP A 65 -1.86 0.54 -16.09
N ASP A 66 -2.45 -0.65 -16.07
CA ASP A 66 -3.80 -0.79 -15.53
C ASP A 66 -3.69 -0.74 -14.00
N ALA A 67 -4.43 0.18 -13.37
CA ALA A 67 -4.33 0.40 -11.93
C ALA A 67 -5.71 0.66 -11.34
N VAL A 68 -6.05 -0.10 -10.30
CA VAL A 68 -7.28 0.03 -9.54
C VAL A 68 -6.96 0.23 -8.07
N VAL A 69 -7.75 1.06 -7.39
CA VAL A 69 -7.71 1.15 -5.93
C VAL A 69 -8.50 -0.03 -5.38
N VAL A 70 -7.87 -0.80 -4.49
CA VAL A 70 -8.51 -1.87 -3.75
C VAL A 70 -8.91 -1.31 -2.40
N HIS A 71 -10.21 -1.30 -2.11
CA HIS A 71 -10.76 -0.97 -0.80
C HIS A 71 -11.04 -2.28 -0.06
N ALA A 72 -10.52 -2.38 1.14
CA ALA A 72 -10.53 -3.58 1.94
C ALA A 72 -11.15 -3.32 3.30
N ASP A 73 -11.96 -4.27 3.73
CA ASP A 73 -12.65 -4.23 5.02
C ASP A 73 -12.33 -5.49 5.84
N ASP A 74 -12.44 -5.39 7.16
CA ASP A 74 -12.40 -6.58 8.03
C ASP A 74 -13.71 -7.37 7.84
N PRO A 75 -13.67 -8.60 7.29
CA PRO A 75 -14.86 -9.43 7.08
C PRO A 75 -15.60 -9.77 8.37
N LYS A 76 -14.96 -9.62 9.53
CA LYS A 76 -15.55 -9.86 10.86
C LYS A 76 -16.03 -8.57 11.52
N HIS A 77 -15.42 -7.43 11.21
CA HIS A 77 -15.74 -6.13 11.80
C HIS A 77 -15.69 -4.99 10.76
N PRO A 78 -16.67 -4.92 9.84
CA PRO A 78 -16.63 -4.05 8.65
C PRO A 78 -16.72 -2.52 8.91
N LEU A 79 -16.59 -2.10 10.17
CA LEU A 79 -16.56 -0.68 10.58
C LEU A 79 -15.34 -0.37 11.47
N ALA A 80 -14.47 -1.36 11.70
CA ALA A 80 -13.29 -1.24 12.54
C ALA A 80 -12.00 -1.09 11.71
N PHE A 81 -12.05 -1.38 10.41
CA PHE A 81 -10.86 -1.43 9.57
C PHE A 81 -11.19 -1.18 8.10
N ASP A 82 -11.15 0.08 7.66
CA ASP A 82 -11.15 0.41 6.23
C ASP A 82 -9.70 0.70 5.82
N HIS A 83 -9.23 0.04 4.77
CA HIS A 83 -7.89 0.27 4.24
C HIS A 83 -7.86 0.21 2.72
N ALA A 84 -7.00 1.01 2.10
CA ALA A 84 -6.86 1.07 0.66
C ALA A 84 -5.42 0.98 0.18
N TRP A 85 -5.23 0.29 -0.94
CA TRP A 85 -3.96 0.22 -1.68
C TRP A 85 -4.23 0.14 -3.19
N VAL A 86 -3.18 0.03 -4.01
CA VAL A 86 -3.32 -0.05 -5.47
C VAL A 86 -2.94 -1.42 -5.99
N ARG A 87 -3.80 -2.01 -6.82
CA ARG A 87 -3.47 -3.19 -7.64
C ARG A 87 -3.10 -2.73 -9.04
N LEU A 88 -1.85 -2.97 -9.41
CA LEU A 88 -1.30 -2.78 -10.75
C LEU A 88 -1.44 -4.07 -11.56
N THR A 89 -1.84 -3.96 -12.81
CA THR A 89 -1.89 -5.09 -13.76
C THR A 89 -1.20 -4.70 -15.06
N ARG A 90 -0.35 -5.60 -15.57
CA ARG A 90 0.30 -5.46 -16.87
C ARG A 90 0.71 -6.82 -17.41
N ASP A 91 0.41 -7.06 -18.70
CA ASP A 91 0.75 -8.30 -19.42
C ASP A 91 0.30 -9.59 -18.69
N GLY A 92 -0.82 -9.53 -17.97
CA GLY A 92 -1.41 -10.66 -17.24
C GLY A 92 -0.84 -10.89 -15.83
N SER A 93 0.18 -10.14 -15.42
CA SER A 93 0.71 -10.14 -14.05
C SER A 93 0.08 -9.03 -13.22
N ALA A 94 -0.11 -9.29 -11.93
CA ALA A 94 -0.63 -8.32 -10.96
C ALA A 94 0.39 -8.07 -9.84
N LEU A 95 0.39 -6.86 -9.30
CA LEU A 95 1.17 -6.46 -8.14
C LEU A 95 0.34 -5.51 -7.29
N ASP A 96 0.26 -5.78 -5.99
CA ASP A 96 -0.35 -4.88 -5.04
C ASP A 96 0.73 -3.98 -4.42
N VAL A 97 0.41 -2.70 -4.23
CA VAL A 97 1.32 -1.67 -3.71
C VAL A 97 0.59 -0.85 -2.66
N ASP A 98 1.05 -0.92 -1.42
CA ASP A 98 0.56 -0.17 -0.28
C ASP A 98 1.62 0.80 0.24
N TRP A 99 1.34 2.09 0.10
CA TRP A 99 2.20 3.18 0.56
C TRP A 99 2.09 3.44 2.06
N THR A 100 1.02 2.93 2.68
CA THR A 100 0.55 3.30 4.01
C THR A 100 0.53 2.13 4.99
N ALA A 101 1.05 0.95 4.58
CA ALA A 101 1.08 -0.28 5.38
C ALA A 101 1.66 -0.10 6.80
N ARG A 102 2.54 0.88 7.01
CA ARG A 102 3.15 1.16 8.31
C ARG A 102 2.19 1.78 9.33
N GLN A 103 1.00 2.23 8.92
CA GLN A 103 -0.04 2.66 9.86
C GLN A 103 -0.51 1.51 10.78
N PHE A 104 -0.22 0.25 10.41
CA PHE A 104 -0.48 -0.92 11.26
C PHE A 104 0.60 -1.16 12.32
N HIS A 105 1.46 -0.19 12.62
CA HIS A 105 2.54 -0.31 13.60
C HIS A 105 2.10 -0.74 15.01
N ASN A 106 0.82 -0.63 15.34
CA ASN A 106 0.25 -1.02 16.62
C ASN A 106 -0.58 -2.32 16.58
N LEU A 107 -0.60 -3.04 15.46
CA LEU A 107 -1.54 -4.14 15.23
C LEU A 107 -1.30 -5.36 16.14
N HIS A 108 -0.04 -5.69 16.45
CA HIS A 108 0.32 -6.88 17.23
C HIS A 108 1.13 -6.59 18.49
N ASP A 109 1.53 -5.34 18.71
CA ASP A 109 2.33 -4.94 19.85
C ASP A 109 1.56 -3.93 20.71
N SER A 110 1.41 -4.24 22.00
CA SER A 110 0.72 -3.40 22.97
C SER A 110 1.40 -2.05 23.20
N ASP A 111 2.69 -1.96 22.91
CA ASP A 111 3.47 -0.72 23.04
C ASP A 111 3.40 0.14 21.77
N GLY A 112 2.59 -0.28 20.79
CA GLY A 112 2.31 0.46 19.57
C GLY A 112 3.49 0.52 18.60
N ASN A 113 4.49 -0.36 18.71
CA ASN A 113 5.70 -0.32 17.89
C ASN A 113 6.11 -1.71 17.42
N ASP A 114 5.22 -2.40 16.72
CA ASP A 114 5.45 -3.72 16.17
C ASP A 114 6.66 -3.70 15.20
N PRO A 115 7.80 -4.29 15.57
CA PRO A 115 9.00 -4.26 14.75
C PRO A 115 8.82 -5.00 13.42
N ALA A 116 7.88 -5.95 13.33
CA ALA A 116 7.59 -6.65 12.09
C ALA A 116 6.95 -5.72 11.05
N VAL A 117 6.23 -4.68 11.49
CA VAL A 117 5.62 -3.67 10.62
C VAL A 117 6.61 -2.54 10.31
N LEU A 118 7.34 -2.06 11.32
CA LEU A 118 8.30 -0.96 11.17
C LEU A 118 9.49 -1.29 10.26
N THR A 119 9.82 -2.58 10.11
CA THR A 119 10.91 -3.04 9.23
C THR A 119 10.47 -3.44 7.83
N LEU A 120 9.18 -3.27 7.50
CA LEU A 120 8.68 -3.55 6.15
C LEU A 120 9.32 -2.61 5.11
N PRO A 121 9.52 -3.11 3.87
CA PRO A 121 9.86 -2.24 2.77
C PRO A 121 8.79 -1.16 2.58
N TRP A 122 9.19 0.01 2.09
CA TRP A 122 8.29 1.09 1.75
C TRP A 122 8.56 1.56 0.31
N PRO A 123 7.52 1.60 -0.56
CA PRO A 123 6.18 1.05 -0.33
C PRO A 123 6.22 -0.47 -0.12
N LEU A 124 5.20 -1.02 0.54
CA LEU A 124 5.02 -2.46 0.62
C LEU A 124 4.44 -2.94 -0.71
N ALA A 125 5.13 -3.86 -1.39
CA ALA A 125 4.66 -4.44 -2.65
C ALA A 125 4.68 -5.97 -2.60
N TRP A 126 3.64 -6.60 -3.12
CA TRP A 126 3.53 -8.06 -3.14
C TRP A 126 2.75 -8.58 -4.35
N ASP A 127 3.00 -9.84 -4.69
CA ASP A 127 2.21 -10.56 -5.70
C ASP A 127 0.97 -11.19 -5.04
N PRO A 128 -0.26 -10.75 -5.38
CA PRO A 128 -1.49 -11.32 -4.83
C PRO A 128 -1.72 -12.78 -5.25
N ALA A 129 -1.06 -13.29 -6.30
CA ALA A 129 -1.08 -14.70 -6.64
C ALA A 129 -0.27 -15.57 -5.66
N ILE A 130 0.73 -14.98 -4.97
CA ILE A 130 1.55 -15.66 -3.96
C ILE A 130 0.91 -15.53 -2.58
N VAL A 131 0.50 -14.32 -2.20
CA VAL A 131 -0.06 -14.04 -0.85
C VAL A 131 -1.52 -14.47 -0.73
N GLY A 132 -2.26 -14.48 -1.85
CA GLY A 132 -3.69 -14.71 -1.90
C GLY A 132 -4.45 -13.42 -2.27
N ARG A 133 -5.41 -13.54 -3.19
CA ARG A 133 -6.15 -12.39 -3.76
C ARG A 133 -7.00 -11.59 -2.77
N HIS A 134 -7.22 -12.13 -1.58
CA HIS A 134 -8.03 -11.56 -0.49
C HIS A 134 -7.24 -11.53 0.83
N SER A 135 -5.92 -11.37 0.74
CA SER A 135 -5.02 -11.33 1.90
C SER A 135 -4.01 -10.19 1.77
N HIS A 136 -3.91 -9.38 2.81
CA HIS A 136 -2.90 -8.34 2.96
C HIS A 136 -1.73 -8.91 3.79
N PRO A 137 -0.45 -8.71 3.42
CA PRO A 137 0.68 -9.30 4.13
C PRO A 137 0.76 -8.93 5.62
N VAL A 138 0.17 -7.80 6.00
CA VAL A 138 0.19 -7.28 7.38
C VAL A 138 -1.16 -7.43 8.07
N ALA A 139 -2.24 -7.04 7.38
CA ALA A 139 -3.57 -6.96 7.98
C ALA A 139 -4.32 -8.30 7.94
N GLY A 140 -3.81 -9.27 7.17
CA GLY A 140 -4.42 -10.57 7.01
C GLY A 140 -5.61 -10.55 6.02
N PRO A 141 -6.57 -11.47 6.19
CA PRO A 141 -7.70 -11.61 5.27
C PRO A 141 -8.62 -10.38 5.24
N TYR A 142 -9.13 -10.03 4.06
CA TYR A 142 -10.06 -8.92 3.86
C TYR A 142 -11.17 -9.27 2.87
N ASP A 143 -12.29 -8.56 2.94
CA ASP A 143 -13.27 -8.49 1.85
C ASP A 143 -13.08 -7.20 1.06
N THR A 144 -13.35 -7.24 -0.25
CA THR A 144 -13.27 -6.05 -1.11
C THR A 144 -14.60 -5.31 -1.13
N ILE A 145 -14.59 -4.01 -0.87
CA ILE A 145 -15.78 -3.17 -0.98
C ILE A 145 -15.85 -2.58 -2.39
N THR A 146 -17.06 -2.57 -2.98
CA THR A 146 -17.33 -1.78 -4.18
C THR A 146 -17.74 -0.38 -3.75
N LEU A 147 -17.08 0.67 -4.23
CA LEU A 147 -17.43 2.06 -3.90
C LEU A 147 -18.83 2.49 -4.37
N GLU A 148 -19.55 1.64 -5.14
CA GLU A 148 -20.95 1.85 -5.50
C GLU A 148 -21.92 1.64 -4.31
N ASP A 149 -21.45 1.04 -3.21
CA ASP A 149 -22.25 0.71 -2.03
C ASP A 149 -22.12 1.72 -0.87
N ARG A 150 -21.51 2.90 -1.10
CA ARG A 150 -21.39 4.01 -0.12
C ARG A 150 -22.25 5.22 -0.48
#